data_AF-A0A3N6GNN9-F1
#
_entry.id   AF-A0A3N6GNN9-F1
#
_cell.length_a   1.000
_cell.length_b   1.000
_cell.length_c   1.000
_cell.angle_alpha   90.00
_cell.angle_beta   90.00
_cell.angle_gamma   90.00
#
_symmetry.space_group_name_H-M   'P 1'
#
loop_
_entity.id
_entity.type
_entity.pdbx_description
1 polymer ?
#
loop_
_entity_poly.entity_id
_entity_poly.type
_entity_poly.pdbx_seq_one_letter_code
_entity_poly.pdbx_strand_id
1 'polypeptide(L)'
;MAPAAFLFCSDPLRPGRPDPHFAREAAVARRAGARVVTVDHDALLDGDAESAVGRVPRDSGPYWYRGWMVPPARYAEAEKALAARGCSLLTSASAYHLAHELPGWYVTFTALTPRSVWCALPETGGPPDPASLSRLAAPLGTGPGIVKDFVKSRKHEWHEACFVPELSDTDRLARVVNRFVELQGDFLAGGLVLRAYEPFVTGGEARVWWVDGEPVRVTAHPDTPSRVPAPGLDAIGAAVRRLGCRWVTTDLALREDGVWRVVEVGDGQVSGLPAGDDGEALFGALPTV
;
A
#
# COMPACT_ATOMS: atom_id res chain seq x y z
N MET A 1 28.72 -3.62 -11.82
CA MET A 1 27.63 -2.99 -11.06
C MET A 1 27.63 -3.58 -9.66
N ALA A 2 27.40 -2.78 -8.63
CA ALA A 2 27.23 -3.31 -7.28
C ALA A 2 25.94 -4.16 -7.23
N PRO A 3 25.92 -5.30 -6.53
CA PRO A 3 24.70 -6.08 -6.39
C PRO A 3 23.59 -5.28 -5.69
N ALA A 4 22.33 -5.55 -6.03
CA ALA A 4 21.18 -4.96 -5.34
C ALA A 4 21.26 -5.24 -3.83
N ALA A 5 20.72 -4.35 -3.01
CA ALA A 5 20.69 -4.56 -1.57
C ALA A 5 19.26 -4.40 -1.05
N PHE A 6 18.85 -5.31 -0.18
CA PHE A 6 17.52 -5.37 0.40
C PHE A 6 17.56 -5.37 1.92
N LEU A 7 16.64 -4.63 2.52
CA LEU A 7 16.28 -4.67 3.93
C LEU A 7 15.00 -5.50 4.06
N PHE A 8 15.10 -6.67 4.66
CA PHE A 8 13.95 -7.49 5.01
C PHE A 8 13.58 -7.32 6.48
N CYS A 9 12.29 -7.37 6.84
CA CYS A 9 11.93 -7.45 8.26
C CYS A 9 12.50 -8.73 8.89
N SER A 10 12.98 -8.65 10.12
CA SER A 10 13.54 -9.79 10.83
C SER A 10 12.47 -10.68 11.43
N ASP A 11 12.79 -11.97 11.59
CA ASP A 11 12.02 -12.91 12.40
C ASP A 11 12.08 -12.49 13.89
N PRO A 12 10.94 -12.18 14.54
CA PRO A 12 10.92 -11.76 15.95
C PRO A 12 11.56 -12.76 16.91
N LEU A 13 11.56 -14.05 16.57
CA LEU A 13 12.15 -15.13 17.38
C LEU A 13 13.61 -15.40 17.02
N ARG A 14 14.03 -15.01 15.81
CA ARG A 14 15.39 -15.26 15.29
C ARG A 14 15.89 -14.04 14.52
N PRO A 15 16.22 -12.94 15.22
CA PRO A 15 16.24 -11.65 14.57
C PRO A 15 17.46 -11.41 13.63
N GLY A 16 18.38 -12.38 13.54
CA GLY A 16 19.38 -12.47 12.46
C GLY A 16 18.89 -13.13 11.15
N ARG A 17 17.61 -13.51 11.06
CA ARG A 17 16.99 -14.10 9.88
C ARG A 17 15.84 -13.21 9.39
N PRO A 18 15.54 -13.21 8.08
CA PRO A 18 14.30 -12.62 7.58
C PRO A 18 13.09 -13.30 8.22
N ASP A 19 12.03 -12.54 8.40
CA ASP A 19 10.71 -13.03 8.80
C ASP A 19 10.30 -14.24 7.95
N PRO A 20 9.71 -15.31 8.55
CA PRO A 20 9.29 -16.50 7.82
C PRO A 20 8.41 -16.24 6.59
N HIS A 21 7.57 -15.20 6.62
CA HIS A 21 6.72 -14.80 5.49
C HIS A 21 7.57 -14.42 4.26
N PHE A 22 8.68 -13.70 4.48
CA PHE A 22 9.56 -13.22 3.42
C PHE A 22 10.81 -14.07 3.22
N ALA A 23 10.98 -15.17 3.96
CA ALA A 23 12.19 -15.99 3.93
C ALA A 23 12.49 -16.56 2.54
N ARG A 24 11.46 -16.95 1.77
CA ARG A 24 11.61 -17.47 0.41
C ARG A 24 12.08 -16.37 -0.55
N GLU A 25 11.47 -15.19 -0.48
CA GLU A 25 11.84 -14.02 -1.27
C GLU A 25 13.29 -13.58 -0.97
N ALA A 26 13.66 -13.51 0.31
CA ALA A 26 15.02 -13.18 0.73
C ALA A 26 16.06 -14.21 0.23
N ALA A 27 15.69 -15.50 0.17
CA ALA A 27 16.55 -16.53 -0.40
C ALA A 27 16.72 -16.39 -1.92
N VAL A 28 15.65 -16.01 -2.65
CA VAL A 28 15.71 -15.68 -4.08
C VAL A 28 16.64 -14.48 -4.32
N ALA A 29 16.44 -13.38 -3.59
CA ALA A 29 17.29 -12.19 -3.71
C ALA A 29 18.78 -12.52 -3.49
N ARG A 30 19.10 -13.32 -2.47
CA ARG A 30 20.48 -13.79 -2.23
C ARG A 30 21.02 -14.63 -3.39
N ARG A 31 20.23 -15.55 -3.97
CA ARG A 31 20.65 -16.36 -5.13
C ARG A 31 20.90 -15.51 -6.36
N ALA A 32 20.17 -14.42 -6.53
CA ALA A 32 20.40 -13.41 -7.56
C ALA A 32 21.63 -12.50 -7.27
N GLY A 33 22.39 -12.78 -6.21
CA GLY A 33 23.59 -12.04 -5.83
C GLY A 33 23.33 -10.81 -4.96
N ALA A 34 22.08 -10.55 -4.57
CA ALA A 34 21.74 -9.38 -3.77
C ALA A 34 22.26 -9.50 -2.32
N ARG A 35 22.68 -8.37 -1.76
CA ARG A 35 22.93 -8.24 -0.32
C ARG A 35 21.58 -8.24 0.40
N VAL A 36 21.42 -9.10 1.39
CA VAL A 36 20.22 -9.13 2.24
C VAL A 36 20.61 -8.86 3.68
N VAL A 37 20.02 -7.81 4.22
CA VAL A 37 20.17 -7.34 5.60
C VAL A 37 18.78 -7.31 6.25
N THR A 38 18.72 -7.43 7.57
CA THR A 38 17.45 -7.43 8.31
C THR A 38 17.24 -6.14 9.10
N VAL A 39 16.00 -5.67 9.17
CA VAL A 39 15.53 -4.58 10.03
C VAL A 39 14.57 -5.16 11.06
N ASP A 40 14.70 -4.73 12.31
CA ASP A 40 13.78 -5.11 13.38
C ASP A 40 12.49 -4.28 13.25
N HIS A 41 11.42 -4.94 12.80
CA HIS A 41 10.16 -4.28 12.50
C HIS A 41 9.41 -3.88 13.79
N ASP A 42 9.49 -4.70 14.82
CA ASP A 42 8.79 -4.43 16.09
C ASP A 42 9.40 -3.21 16.78
N ALA A 43 10.74 -3.15 16.86
CA ALA A 43 11.44 -1.96 17.35
C ALA A 43 11.07 -0.70 16.55
N LEU A 44 10.88 -0.82 15.23
CA LEU A 44 10.47 0.30 14.39
C LEU A 44 9.04 0.77 14.70
N LEU A 45 8.10 -0.17 14.90
CA LEU A 45 6.71 0.17 15.27
C LEU A 45 6.64 0.84 16.65
N ASP A 46 7.48 0.38 17.59
CA ASP A 46 7.62 0.95 18.93
C ASP A 46 8.31 2.33 18.95
N GLY A 47 8.82 2.80 17.81
CA GLY A 47 9.48 4.10 17.68
C GLY A 47 10.97 4.09 18.04
N ASP A 48 11.57 2.92 18.19
CA ASP A 48 13.02 2.74 18.38
C ASP A 48 13.70 2.45 17.03
N ALA A 49 13.72 3.47 16.17
CA ALA A 49 14.33 3.37 14.85
C ALA A 49 15.83 3.07 14.90
N GLU A 50 16.55 3.48 15.95
CA GLU A 50 17.99 3.20 16.10
C GLU A 50 18.26 1.72 16.30
N SER A 51 17.52 1.07 17.22
CA SER A 51 17.58 -0.38 17.40
C SER A 51 17.09 -1.12 16.16
N ALA A 52 16.02 -0.62 15.52
CA ALA A 52 15.46 -1.21 14.30
C ALA A 52 16.51 -1.44 13.21
N VAL A 53 17.38 -0.46 12.99
CA VAL A 53 18.43 -0.49 11.96
C VAL A 53 19.78 -0.96 12.51
N GLY A 54 19.85 -1.39 13.77
CA GLY A 54 21.10 -1.70 14.47
C GLY A 54 21.97 -2.75 13.77
N ARG A 55 21.34 -3.71 13.06
CA ARG A 55 22.01 -4.76 12.27
C ARG A 55 22.46 -4.31 10.88
N VAL A 56 22.09 -3.11 10.43
CA VAL A 56 22.48 -2.60 9.12
C VAL A 56 23.93 -2.14 9.15
N PRO A 57 24.86 -2.71 8.36
CA PRO A 57 26.26 -2.26 8.37
C PRO A 57 26.37 -0.77 8.06
N ARG A 58 27.32 -0.07 8.69
CA ARG A 58 27.58 1.35 8.36
C ARG A 58 28.13 1.49 6.93
N ASP A 59 27.89 2.65 6.33
CA ASP A 59 28.36 3.03 4.99
C ASP A 59 28.03 1.96 3.94
N SER A 60 26.81 1.42 4.03
CA SER A 60 26.31 0.35 3.17
C SER A 60 24.99 0.74 2.51
N GLY A 61 24.57 -0.05 1.53
CA GLY A 61 23.42 0.29 0.69
C GLY A 61 23.83 1.13 -0.53
N PRO A 62 22.89 1.81 -1.18
CA PRO A 62 21.47 2.01 -0.82
C PRO A 62 20.62 0.74 -0.85
N TYR A 63 19.44 0.77 -0.21
CA TYR A 63 18.59 -0.40 0.00
C TYR A 63 17.16 -0.25 -0.54
N TRP A 64 16.61 -1.33 -1.11
CA TRP A 64 15.17 -1.54 -1.20
C TRP A 64 14.65 -2.10 0.13
N TYR A 65 13.55 -1.59 0.66
CA TYR A 65 12.85 -2.28 1.76
C TYR A 65 11.93 -3.37 1.20
N ARG A 66 11.79 -4.49 1.92
CA ARG A 66 10.82 -5.54 1.61
C ARG A 66 10.30 -6.14 2.91
N GLY A 67 9.05 -5.87 3.26
CA GLY A 67 8.52 -6.31 4.54
C GLY A 67 7.07 -5.90 4.78
N TRP A 68 6.68 -5.91 6.05
CA TRP A 68 5.37 -5.45 6.50
C TRP A 68 5.19 -3.93 6.34
N MET A 69 3.95 -3.46 6.33
CA MET A 69 3.70 -2.02 6.24
C MET A 69 4.22 -1.32 7.49
N VAL A 70 4.79 -0.14 7.30
CA VAL A 70 5.28 0.74 8.35
C VAL A 70 4.45 2.02 8.31
N PRO A 71 3.97 2.56 9.45
CA PRO A 71 3.34 3.87 9.46
C PRO A 71 4.27 4.94 8.86
N PRO A 72 3.80 5.90 8.05
CA PRO A 72 4.68 6.85 7.37
C PRO A 72 5.65 7.60 8.29
N ALA A 73 5.20 7.97 9.50
CA ALA A 73 6.05 8.60 10.51
C ALA A 73 7.22 7.70 10.93
N ARG A 74 6.95 6.41 11.20
CA ARG A 74 7.98 5.42 11.54
C ARG A 74 8.92 5.17 10.36
N TYR A 75 8.41 5.12 9.13
CA TYR A 75 9.26 4.96 7.95
C TYR A 75 10.24 6.14 7.80
N ALA A 76 9.79 7.38 8.08
CA ALA A 76 10.66 8.55 8.08
C ALA A 76 11.71 8.52 9.21
N GLU A 77 11.39 7.95 10.37
CA GLU A 77 12.36 7.72 11.45
C GLU A 77 13.42 6.70 11.03
N ALA A 78 13.02 5.59 10.38
CA ALA A 78 13.96 4.60 9.83
C ALA A 78 14.87 5.20 8.76
N GLU A 79 14.36 6.03 7.85
CA GLU A 79 15.16 6.71 6.83
C GLU A 79 16.26 7.58 7.47
N LYS A 80 15.92 8.34 8.51
CA LYS A 80 16.89 9.18 9.26
C LYS A 80 17.92 8.32 10.01
N ALA A 81 17.48 7.24 10.66
CA ALA A 81 18.37 6.33 11.38
C ALA A 81 19.35 5.62 10.43
N LEU A 82 18.91 5.23 9.23
CA LEU A 82 19.78 4.71 8.17
C LEU A 82 20.78 5.76 7.68
N ALA A 83 20.33 7.01 7.48
CA ALA A 83 21.21 8.11 7.08
C ALA A 83 22.32 8.38 8.12
N ALA A 84 22.01 8.32 9.41
CA ALA A 84 23.00 8.43 10.49
C ALA A 84 24.05 7.28 10.50
N ARG A 85 23.77 6.19 9.79
CA ARG A 85 24.69 5.06 9.56
C ARG A 85 25.39 5.13 8.20
N GLY A 86 25.23 6.22 7.43
CA GLY A 86 25.80 6.34 6.09
C GLY A 86 25.08 5.49 5.04
N CYS A 87 23.83 5.10 5.30
CA CYS A 87 23.00 4.29 4.41
C CYS A 87 21.82 5.13 3.87
N SER A 88 21.16 4.66 2.80
CA SER A 88 19.95 5.30 2.27
C SER A 88 18.95 4.27 1.72
N LEU A 89 17.69 4.70 1.60
CA LEU A 89 16.60 3.92 1.00
C LEU A 89 16.38 4.33 -0.45
N LEU A 90 16.03 3.36 -1.30
CA LEU A 90 15.70 3.59 -2.72
C LEU A 90 14.29 4.12 -2.93
N THR A 91 13.42 3.89 -1.95
CA THR A 91 12.16 4.60 -1.80
C THR A 91 12.32 5.56 -0.63
N SER A 92 12.24 6.87 -0.89
CA SER A 92 12.29 7.85 0.19
C SER A 92 11.04 7.78 1.07
N ALA A 93 11.10 8.32 2.28
CA ALA A 93 9.92 8.40 3.14
C ALA A 93 8.76 9.19 2.50
N SER A 94 9.09 10.22 1.72
CA SER A 94 8.10 10.96 0.93
C SER A 94 7.47 10.10 -0.17
N ALA A 95 8.26 9.32 -0.91
CA ALA A 95 7.76 8.45 -1.98
C ALA A 95 6.92 7.28 -1.43
N TYR A 96 7.34 6.71 -0.28
CA TYR A 96 6.58 5.70 0.44
C TYR A 96 5.20 6.24 0.82
N HIS A 97 5.14 7.38 1.53
CA HIS A 97 3.87 7.99 1.92
C HIS A 97 3.00 8.34 0.70
N LEU A 98 3.60 8.92 -0.35
CA LEU A 98 2.92 9.31 -1.58
C LEU A 98 2.21 8.12 -2.26
N ALA A 99 2.84 6.95 -2.32
CA ALA A 99 2.29 5.76 -2.94
C ALA A 99 1.43 4.90 -2.00
N HIS A 100 1.66 4.98 -0.68
CA HIS A 100 1.03 4.11 0.30
C HIS A 100 -0.36 4.58 0.71
N GLU A 101 -0.56 5.90 0.84
CA GLU A 101 -1.81 6.47 1.33
C GLU A 101 -2.60 7.18 0.23
N LEU A 102 -3.92 6.96 0.20
CA LEU A 102 -4.82 7.49 -0.82
C LEU A 102 -4.68 8.99 -1.08
N PRO A 103 -4.60 9.88 -0.07
CA PRO A 103 -4.44 11.31 -0.32
C PRO A 103 -3.18 11.65 -1.13
N GLY A 104 -2.12 10.85 -1.01
CA GLY A 104 -0.86 11.05 -1.73
C GLY A 104 -1.00 10.81 -3.23
N TRP A 105 -1.62 9.69 -3.62
CA TRP A 105 -1.67 9.29 -5.03
C TRP A 105 -2.95 9.70 -5.76
N TYR A 106 -4.06 9.96 -5.05
CA TYR A 106 -5.39 10.12 -5.65
C TYR A 106 -5.43 11.14 -6.81
N VAL A 107 -4.83 12.32 -6.62
CA VAL A 107 -4.87 13.40 -7.62
C VAL A 107 -4.29 12.94 -8.96
N THR A 108 -3.17 12.21 -8.93
CA THR A 108 -2.49 11.66 -10.13
C THR A 108 -3.37 10.70 -10.92
N PHE A 109 -4.30 10.04 -10.24
CA PHE A 109 -5.19 9.00 -10.78
C PHE A 109 -6.67 9.42 -10.84
N THR A 110 -7.02 10.69 -10.64
CA THR A 110 -8.41 11.18 -10.54
C THR A 110 -9.31 10.69 -11.70
N ALA A 111 -8.79 10.66 -12.93
CA ALA A 111 -9.53 10.21 -14.10
C ALA A 111 -9.65 8.67 -14.22
N LEU A 112 -8.89 7.92 -13.43
CA LEU A 112 -8.74 6.47 -13.49
C LEU A 112 -9.27 5.76 -12.23
N THR A 113 -9.47 6.45 -11.12
CA THR A 113 -9.92 5.88 -9.83
C THR A 113 -11.33 6.34 -9.46
N PRO A 114 -12.17 5.53 -8.81
CA PRO A 114 -13.52 5.96 -8.40
C PRO A 114 -13.46 7.24 -7.56
N ARG A 115 -14.43 8.14 -7.76
CA ARG A 115 -14.46 9.43 -7.07
C ARG A 115 -14.43 9.22 -5.56
N SER A 116 -13.48 9.87 -4.89
CA SER A 116 -13.27 9.73 -3.45
C SER A 116 -13.11 11.10 -2.80
N VAL A 117 -13.53 11.19 -1.55
CA VAL A 117 -13.36 12.33 -0.63
C VAL A 117 -12.86 11.79 0.70
N TRP A 118 -12.08 12.56 1.44
CA TRP A 118 -11.47 12.07 2.66
C TRP A 118 -11.23 13.17 3.69
N CYS A 119 -11.02 12.76 4.93
CA CYS A 119 -10.53 13.62 6.01
C CYS A 119 -9.53 12.84 6.87
N ALA A 120 -8.50 13.53 7.39
CA ALA A 120 -7.62 12.94 8.39
C ALA A 120 -8.41 12.67 9.69
N LEU A 121 -8.06 11.60 10.39
CA LEU A 121 -8.57 11.33 11.74
C LEU A 121 -7.41 11.47 12.73
N PRO A 122 -7.60 12.16 13.86
CA PRO A 122 -6.59 12.24 14.89
C PRO A 122 -6.38 10.86 15.55
N GLU A 123 -5.15 10.56 15.96
CA GLU A 123 -4.80 9.30 16.66
C GLU A 123 -5.66 9.09 17.92
N THR A 124 -5.90 10.17 18.66
CA THR A 124 -6.77 10.18 19.83
C THR A 124 -8.08 10.91 19.51
N GLY A 125 -8.93 10.31 18.70
CA GLY A 125 -10.26 10.83 18.45
C GLY A 125 -11.24 9.81 17.90
N GLY A 126 -12.51 10.14 18.01
CA GLY A 126 -13.60 9.33 17.48
C GLY A 126 -13.88 9.60 16.00
N PRO A 127 -14.80 8.82 15.41
CA PRO A 127 -15.31 9.09 14.06
C PRO A 127 -15.91 10.51 13.96
N PRO A 128 -15.93 11.12 12.75
CA PRO A 128 -16.54 12.44 12.56
C PRO A 128 -18.04 12.41 12.90
N ASP A 129 -18.54 13.53 13.41
CA ASP A 129 -19.97 13.67 13.69
C ASP A 129 -20.83 13.59 12.40
N PRO A 130 -22.13 13.27 12.50
CA PRO A 130 -23.01 13.15 11.34
C PRO A 130 -23.04 14.38 10.41
N ALA A 131 -22.98 15.60 10.95
CA ALA A 131 -22.99 16.80 10.12
C ALA A 131 -21.67 16.97 9.34
N SER A 132 -20.55 16.61 9.95
CA SER A 132 -19.24 16.55 9.32
C SER A 132 -19.18 15.48 8.23
N LEU A 133 -19.76 14.30 8.46
CA LEU A 133 -19.89 13.25 7.44
C LEU A 133 -20.76 13.68 6.25
N SER A 134 -21.90 14.32 6.53
CA SER A 134 -22.77 14.84 5.46
C SER A 134 -22.05 15.86 4.58
N ARG A 135 -21.31 16.80 5.18
CA ARG A 135 -20.47 17.77 4.45
C ARG A 135 -19.38 17.08 3.63
N LEU A 136 -18.72 16.08 4.21
CA LEU A 136 -17.68 15.32 3.53
C LEU A 136 -18.24 14.58 2.31
N ALA A 137 -19.40 13.94 2.45
CA ALA A 137 -20.03 13.16 1.39
C ALA A 137 -20.66 14.02 0.27
N ALA A 138 -21.02 15.27 0.55
CA ALA A 138 -21.76 16.14 -0.37
C ALA A 138 -21.17 16.22 -1.81
N PRO A 139 -19.84 16.30 -2.04
CA PRO A 139 -19.28 16.31 -3.39
C PRO A 139 -19.45 15.01 -4.17
N LEU A 140 -19.68 13.87 -3.48
CA LEU A 140 -19.98 12.59 -4.13
C LEU A 140 -21.42 12.54 -4.64
N GLY A 141 -22.33 13.31 -4.06
CA GLY A 141 -23.75 13.31 -4.42
C GLY A 141 -24.49 12.10 -3.86
N THR A 142 -25.61 11.75 -4.50
CA THR A 142 -26.45 10.60 -4.12
C THR A 142 -25.89 9.28 -4.67
N GLY A 143 -26.27 8.18 -4.03
CA GLY A 143 -25.99 6.82 -4.47
C GLY A 143 -25.05 6.07 -3.53
N PRO A 144 -24.70 4.82 -3.89
CA PRO A 144 -23.92 3.96 -3.03
C PRO A 144 -22.45 4.39 -2.93
N GLY A 145 -21.83 4.04 -1.80
CA GLY A 145 -20.44 4.32 -1.52
C GLY A 145 -19.76 3.26 -0.67
N ILE A 146 -18.44 3.43 -0.56
CA ILE A 146 -17.53 2.60 0.23
C ILE A 146 -16.84 3.48 1.26
N VAL A 147 -16.72 2.93 2.48
CA VAL A 147 -15.94 3.44 3.59
C VAL A 147 -14.63 2.65 3.65
N LYS A 148 -13.51 3.36 3.70
CA LYS A 148 -12.18 2.79 3.95
C LYS A 148 -11.31 3.80 4.68
N ASP A 149 -10.13 3.40 5.13
CA ASP A 149 -9.10 4.35 5.57
C ASP A 149 -8.16 4.70 4.41
N PHE A 150 -7.03 5.36 4.67
CA PHE A 150 -6.13 5.77 3.58
C PHE A 150 -5.46 4.60 2.85
N VAL A 151 -5.50 3.38 3.42
CA VAL A 151 -4.84 2.18 2.88
C VAL A 151 -5.84 1.05 2.64
N LYS A 152 -6.61 0.61 3.64
CA LYS A 152 -7.43 -0.61 3.63
C LYS A 152 -8.91 -0.36 3.91
N SER A 153 -9.74 -1.32 3.51
CA SER A 153 -11.17 -1.37 3.85
C SER A 153 -11.51 -2.60 4.72
N ARG A 154 -12.75 -2.66 5.21
CA ARG A 154 -13.33 -3.78 5.95
C ARG A 154 -14.24 -4.64 5.07
N LYS A 155 -13.68 -5.14 3.96
CA LYS A 155 -14.45 -5.84 2.91
C LYS A 155 -15.14 -7.12 3.38
N HIS A 156 -14.64 -7.77 4.43
CA HIS A 156 -15.26 -8.96 5.01
C HIS A 156 -16.51 -8.61 5.84
N GLU A 157 -16.55 -7.41 6.41
CA GLU A 157 -17.69 -6.82 7.11
C GLU A 157 -18.51 -5.91 6.17
N TRP A 158 -18.76 -6.39 4.94
CA TRP A 158 -19.24 -5.58 3.82
C TRP A 158 -20.42 -4.66 4.18
N HIS A 159 -21.49 -5.20 4.73
CA HIS A 159 -22.70 -4.43 5.05
C HIS A 159 -22.63 -3.66 6.39
N GLU A 160 -21.63 -3.96 7.21
CA GLU A 160 -21.49 -3.46 8.57
C GLU A 160 -20.55 -2.25 8.64
N ALA A 161 -19.43 -2.31 7.91
CA ALA A 161 -18.30 -1.41 8.06
C ALA A 161 -17.64 -1.00 6.73
N CYS A 162 -18.25 -1.27 5.57
CA CYS A 162 -17.64 -0.97 4.28
C CYS A 162 -18.63 -0.30 3.32
N PHE A 163 -19.73 -0.96 2.99
CA PHE A 163 -20.68 -0.51 1.97
C PHE A 163 -21.82 0.32 2.56
N VAL A 164 -22.09 1.45 1.94
CA VAL A 164 -23.19 2.36 2.26
C VAL A 164 -24.09 2.45 1.02
N PRO A 165 -25.34 1.95 1.05
CA PRO A 165 -26.20 1.98 -0.14
C PRO A 165 -26.62 3.37 -0.61
N GLU A 166 -26.65 4.36 0.29
CA GLU A 166 -26.96 5.76 -0.03
C GLU A 166 -26.11 6.67 0.85
N LEU A 167 -25.15 7.38 0.25
CA LEU A 167 -24.26 8.30 0.95
C LEU A 167 -24.98 9.54 1.49
N SER A 168 -26.14 9.91 0.92
CA SER A 168 -26.96 11.00 1.47
C SER A 168 -27.79 10.60 2.70
N ASP A 169 -27.87 9.30 3.02
CA ASP A 169 -28.44 8.82 4.29
C ASP A 169 -27.38 8.97 5.40
N THR A 170 -27.32 10.18 5.96
CA THR A 170 -26.32 10.56 6.96
C THR A 170 -26.33 9.65 8.19
N ASP A 171 -27.50 9.21 8.65
CA ASP A 171 -27.59 8.34 9.84
C ASP A 171 -27.00 6.96 9.55
N ARG A 172 -27.28 6.40 8.36
CA ARG A 172 -26.68 5.13 7.95
C ARG A 172 -25.19 5.25 7.71
N LEU A 173 -24.75 6.31 7.03
CA LEU A 173 -23.35 6.60 6.81
C LEU A 173 -22.60 6.67 8.16
N ALA A 174 -23.15 7.40 9.13
CA ALA A 174 -22.56 7.50 10.47
C ALA A 174 -22.46 6.15 11.17
N ARG A 175 -23.48 5.28 11.08
CA ARG A 175 -23.39 3.92 11.65
C ARG A 175 -22.26 3.08 11.05
N VAL A 176 -22.14 3.08 9.72
CA VAL A 176 -21.09 2.32 9.02
C VAL A 176 -19.70 2.88 9.32
N VAL A 177 -19.55 4.21 9.33
CA VAL A 177 -18.28 4.87 9.66
C VAL A 177 -17.87 4.59 11.11
N ASN A 178 -18.79 4.69 12.07
CA ASN A 178 -18.50 4.41 13.47
C ASN A 178 -18.00 2.98 13.65
N ARG A 179 -18.68 2.02 13.00
CA ARG A 179 -18.31 0.62 13.07
C ARG A 179 -17.00 0.33 12.34
N PHE A 180 -16.75 0.99 11.22
CA PHE A 180 -15.46 0.93 10.52
C PHE A 180 -14.32 1.41 11.41
N VAL A 181 -14.44 2.60 12.03
CA VAL A 181 -13.40 3.16 12.90
C VAL A 181 -13.18 2.28 14.13
N GLU A 182 -14.25 1.77 14.75
CA GLU A 182 -14.16 0.82 15.87
C GLU A 182 -13.37 -0.44 15.48
N LEU A 183 -13.70 -1.05 14.34
CA LEU A 183 -13.04 -2.26 13.87
C LEU A 183 -11.59 -2.02 13.43
N GLN A 184 -11.27 -0.84 12.90
CA GLN A 184 -9.88 -0.46 12.62
C GLN A 184 -9.05 -0.37 13.90
N GLY A 185 -9.58 0.27 14.95
CA GLY A 185 -8.87 0.46 16.21
C GLY A 185 -7.48 1.04 16.00
N ASP A 186 -6.48 0.46 16.66
CA ASP A 186 -5.07 0.90 16.58
C ASP A 186 -4.44 0.72 15.19
N PHE A 187 -5.11 0.02 14.26
CA PHE A 187 -4.64 -0.20 12.89
C PHE A 187 -5.23 0.80 11.87
N LEU A 188 -5.94 1.84 12.32
CA LEU A 188 -6.45 2.87 11.43
C LEU A 188 -5.30 3.64 10.77
N ALA A 189 -5.25 3.61 9.44
CA ALA A 189 -4.22 4.32 8.68
C ALA A 189 -4.71 5.69 8.23
N GLY A 190 -4.20 6.73 8.90
CA GLY A 190 -4.29 8.14 8.50
C GLY A 190 -5.66 8.81 8.69
N GLY A 191 -6.73 8.26 8.11
CA GLY A 191 -8.03 8.92 8.16
C GLY A 191 -9.17 8.14 7.52
N LEU A 192 -10.25 8.84 7.21
CA LEU A 192 -11.47 8.29 6.63
C LEU A 192 -11.56 8.66 5.14
N VAL A 193 -11.89 7.68 4.31
CA VAL A 193 -12.22 7.87 2.89
C VAL A 193 -13.67 7.42 2.66
N LEU A 194 -14.43 8.29 2.00
CA LEU A 194 -15.68 7.93 1.35
C LEU A 194 -15.44 7.88 -0.16
N ARG A 195 -15.86 6.80 -0.80
CA ARG A 195 -15.65 6.57 -2.23
C ARG A 195 -16.97 6.21 -2.88
N ALA A 196 -17.28 6.80 -4.03
CA ALA A 196 -18.41 6.39 -4.85
C ALA A 196 -18.26 4.93 -5.26
N TYR A 197 -19.31 4.13 -5.08
CA TYR A 197 -19.30 2.74 -5.46
C TYR A 197 -19.45 2.59 -6.98
N GLU A 198 -18.66 1.69 -7.57
CA GLU A 198 -18.77 1.30 -8.98
C GLU A 198 -18.88 -0.24 -9.06
N PRO A 199 -19.77 -0.78 -9.91
CA PRO A 199 -19.90 -2.22 -10.05
C PRO A 199 -18.75 -2.79 -10.90
N PHE A 200 -18.07 -3.80 -10.38
CA PHE A 200 -16.95 -4.46 -11.05
C PHE A 200 -17.29 -5.90 -11.44
N VAL A 201 -16.72 -6.35 -12.54
CA VAL A 201 -16.84 -7.72 -13.04
C VAL A 201 -16.16 -8.68 -12.08
N THR A 202 -16.89 -9.69 -11.60
CA THR A 202 -16.32 -10.73 -10.72
C THR A 202 -15.13 -11.44 -11.39
N GLY A 203 -13.97 -11.37 -10.76
CA GLY A 203 -12.73 -11.93 -11.32
C GLY A 203 -12.08 -11.10 -12.42
N GLY A 204 -12.55 -9.87 -12.63
CA GLY A 204 -11.93 -8.87 -13.49
C GLY A 204 -10.92 -8.01 -12.75
N GLU A 205 -10.13 -8.60 -11.85
CA GLU A 205 -9.18 -7.87 -11.01
C GLU A 205 -7.74 -8.29 -11.34
N ALA A 206 -6.83 -7.33 -11.42
CA ALA A 206 -5.42 -7.56 -11.70
C ALA A 206 -4.55 -6.67 -10.83
N ARG A 207 -3.39 -7.17 -10.42
CA ARG A 207 -2.34 -6.35 -9.82
C ARG A 207 -1.23 -6.16 -10.83
N VAL A 208 -0.82 -4.91 -11.04
CA VAL A 208 0.32 -4.57 -11.89
C VAL A 208 1.44 -4.06 -11.02
N TRP A 209 2.65 -4.56 -11.25
CA TRP A 209 3.87 -4.17 -10.58
C TRP A 209 4.67 -3.27 -11.51
N TRP A 210 5.09 -2.13 -10.98
CA TRP A 210 5.77 -1.10 -11.74
C TRP A 210 7.14 -0.82 -11.13
N VAL A 211 8.15 -0.74 -11.98
CA VAL A 211 9.50 -0.28 -11.58
C VAL A 211 9.91 0.86 -12.50
N ASP A 212 10.29 1.99 -11.90
CA ASP A 212 10.69 3.22 -12.57
C ASP A 212 9.72 3.64 -13.71
N GLY A 213 8.41 3.41 -13.48
CA GLY A 213 7.34 3.78 -14.41
C GLY A 213 6.97 2.72 -15.46
N GLU A 214 7.71 1.60 -15.52
CA GLU A 214 7.48 0.52 -16.48
C GLU A 214 6.77 -0.68 -15.83
N PRO A 215 5.76 -1.28 -16.50
CA PRO A 215 5.08 -2.46 -15.99
C PRO A 215 6.00 -3.68 -16.13
N VAL A 216 6.52 -4.17 -15.00
CA VAL A 216 7.43 -5.32 -14.99
C VAL A 216 6.68 -6.64 -14.82
N ARG A 217 5.45 -6.60 -14.30
CA ARG A 217 4.65 -7.80 -14.07
C ARG A 217 3.16 -7.50 -13.92
N VAL A 218 2.33 -8.40 -14.44
CA VAL A 218 0.91 -8.48 -14.07
C VAL A 218 0.71 -9.79 -13.32
N THR A 219 0.09 -9.71 -12.15
CA THR A 219 -0.24 -10.86 -11.31
C THR A 219 -1.73 -10.93 -11.03
N ALA A 220 -2.20 -12.10 -10.62
CA ALA A 220 -3.55 -12.25 -10.11
C ALA A 220 -3.77 -11.29 -8.93
N HIS A 221 -4.96 -10.71 -8.83
CA HIS A 221 -5.37 -10.02 -7.63
C HIS A 221 -5.50 -11.04 -6.48
N PRO A 222 -5.11 -10.71 -5.23
CA PRO A 222 -5.18 -11.65 -4.10
C PRO A 222 -6.57 -12.25 -3.86
N ASP A 223 -7.64 -11.53 -4.21
CA ASP A 223 -9.02 -12.02 -4.04
C ASP A 223 -9.46 -12.99 -5.14
N THR A 224 -8.78 -12.96 -6.29
CA THR A 224 -9.07 -13.84 -7.44
C THR A 224 -7.79 -14.53 -7.92
N PRO A 225 -7.12 -15.33 -7.07
CA PRO A 225 -5.76 -15.81 -7.31
C PRO A 225 -5.63 -16.76 -8.52
N SER A 226 -6.75 -17.29 -9.02
CA SER A 226 -6.81 -18.17 -10.19
C SER A 226 -6.98 -17.45 -11.52
N ARG A 227 -7.08 -16.11 -11.54
CA ARG A 227 -7.32 -15.31 -12.74
C ARG A 227 -6.26 -14.21 -12.87
N VAL A 228 -5.68 -14.09 -14.07
CA VAL A 228 -4.75 -13.01 -14.41
C VAL A 228 -5.29 -12.30 -15.66
N PRO A 229 -6.18 -11.31 -15.49
CA PRO A 229 -6.63 -10.50 -16.62
C PRO A 229 -5.48 -9.71 -17.27
N ALA A 230 -5.69 -9.30 -18.52
CA ALA A 230 -4.76 -8.45 -19.27
C ALA A 230 -5.33 -7.02 -19.44
N PRO A 231 -5.14 -6.14 -18.45
CA PRO A 231 -5.62 -4.76 -18.52
C PRO A 231 -4.87 -3.94 -19.56
N GLY A 232 -5.54 -2.95 -20.16
CA GLY A 232 -4.88 -1.93 -20.98
C GLY A 232 -4.12 -0.96 -20.09
N LEU A 233 -2.80 -0.82 -20.29
CA LEU A 233 -1.91 -0.15 -19.34
C LEU A 233 -1.51 1.29 -19.72
N ASP A 234 -1.82 1.77 -20.92
CA ASP A 234 -1.24 3.02 -21.43
C ASP A 234 -1.52 4.25 -20.54
N ALA A 235 -2.80 4.49 -20.22
CA ALA A 235 -3.20 5.62 -19.38
C ALA A 235 -2.73 5.45 -17.92
N ILE A 236 -2.71 4.21 -17.43
CA ILE A 236 -2.28 3.86 -16.07
C ILE A 236 -0.77 4.06 -15.93
N GLY A 237 0.02 3.56 -16.88
CA GLY A 237 1.47 3.74 -16.92
C GLY A 237 1.86 5.22 -17.07
N ALA A 238 1.11 6.00 -17.84
CA ALA A 238 1.30 7.45 -17.88
C ALA A 238 1.06 8.12 -16.51
N ALA A 239 0.06 7.65 -15.74
CA ALA A 239 -0.18 8.12 -14.38
C ALA A 239 0.91 7.66 -13.39
N VAL A 240 1.36 6.41 -13.47
CA VAL A 240 2.46 5.88 -12.65
C VAL A 240 3.76 6.65 -12.90
N ARG A 241 4.11 6.94 -14.15
CA ARG A 241 5.27 7.81 -14.47
C ARG A 241 5.16 9.21 -13.88
N ARG A 242 3.95 9.79 -13.84
CA ARG A 242 3.72 11.09 -13.17
C ARG A 242 3.80 11.00 -11.64
N LEU A 243 3.40 9.87 -11.05
CA LEU A 243 3.53 9.63 -9.61
C LEU A 243 5.00 9.67 -9.19
N GLY A 244 5.90 9.17 -10.05
CA GLY A 244 7.34 9.28 -9.87
C GLY A 244 7.93 8.37 -8.78
N CYS A 245 7.12 7.49 -8.17
CA CYS A 245 7.60 6.48 -7.25
C CYS A 245 8.26 5.32 -8.00
N ARG A 246 9.41 4.87 -7.49
CA ARG A 246 10.25 3.90 -8.19
C ARG A 246 9.70 2.48 -8.18
N TRP A 247 9.00 2.08 -7.13
CA TRP A 247 8.44 0.74 -7.03
C TRP A 247 7.06 0.78 -6.40
N VAL A 248 6.04 0.53 -7.23
CA VAL A 248 4.64 0.60 -6.81
C VAL A 248 3.84 -0.56 -7.41
N THR A 249 2.69 -0.80 -6.82
CA THR A 249 1.65 -1.66 -7.37
C THR A 249 0.41 -0.82 -7.69
N THR A 250 -0.35 -1.25 -8.70
CA THR A 250 -1.71 -0.78 -8.92
C THR A 250 -2.66 -1.97 -8.92
N ASP A 251 -3.66 -1.94 -8.06
CA ASP A 251 -4.78 -2.88 -8.12
C ASP A 251 -5.85 -2.31 -9.03
N LEU A 252 -6.18 -3.10 -10.05
CA LEU A 252 -7.09 -2.73 -11.12
C LEU A 252 -8.34 -3.58 -11.03
N ALA A 253 -9.50 -2.97 -11.26
CA ALA A 253 -10.77 -3.67 -11.40
C ALA A 253 -11.47 -3.26 -12.70
N LEU A 254 -11.99 -4.25 -13.41
CA LEU A 254 -12.77 -4.05 -14.63
C LEU A 254 -14.21 -3.70 -14.25
N ARG A 255 -14.64 -2.50 -14.60
CA ARG A 255 -16.04 -2.08 -14.47
C ARG A 255 -16.91 -2.82 -15.49
N GLU A 256 -18.20 -2.99 -15.15
CA GLU A 256 -19.16 -3.72 -16.00
C GLU A 256 -19.31 -3.13 -17.42
N ASP A 257 -18.94 -1.87 -17.63
CA ASP A 257 -18.92 -1.22 -18.95
C ASP A 257 -17.61 -1.40 -19.74
N GLY A 258 -16.70 -2.24 -19.24
CA GLY A 258 -15.42 -2.56 -19.88
C GLY A 258 -14.27 -1.61 -19.55
N VAL A 259 -14.49 -0.59 -18.71
CA VAL A 259 -13.44 0.35 -18.31
C VAL A 259 -12.64 -0.17 -17.11
N TRP A 260 -11.32 -0.18 -17.22
CA TRP A 260 -10.43 -0.49 -16.09
C TRP A 260 -10.29 0.70 -15.14
N ARG A 261 -10.44 0.44 -13.83
CA ARG A 261 -10.27 1.43 -12.77
C ARG A 261 -9.10 1.07 -11.88
N VAL A 262 -8.35 2.08 -11.44
CA VAL A 262 -7.35 1.95 -10.37
C VAL A 262 -8.09 2.01 -9.04
N VAL A 263 -8.15 0.88 -8.35
CA VAL A 263 -8.81 0.76 -7.04
C VAL A 263 -7.84 1.17 -5.92
N GLU A 264 -6.58 0.79 -6.08
CA GLU A 264 -5.52 1.07 -5.11
C GLU A 264 -4.20 1.30 -5.83
N VAL A 265 -3.41 2.22 -5.29
CA VAL A 265 -1.97 2.30 -5.52
C VAL A 265 -1.33 1.89 -4.20
N GLY A 266 -0.37 0.98 -4.27
CA GLY A 266 0.38 0.51 -3.12
C GLY A 266 1.87 0.70 -3.33
N ASP A 267 2.61 0.87 -2.24
CA ASP A 267 4.07 0.77 -2.30
C ASP A 267 4.49 -0.69 -2.54
N GLY A 268 5.37 -0.91 -3.51
CA GLY A 268 5.79 -2.26 -3.93
C GLY A 268 6.52 -3.03 -2.82
N GLN A 269 7.16 -2.30 -1.90
CA GLN A 269 7.94 -2.86 -0.80
C GLN A 269 7.08 -3.67 0.17
N VAL A 270 5.78 -3.34 0.28
CA VAL A 270 4.85 -3.92 1.27
C VAL A 270 3.68 -4.67 0.65
N SER A 271 3.62 -4.71 -0.68
CA SER A 271 2.57 -5.42 -1.42
C SER A 271 2.81 -6.94 -1.40
N GLY A 272 1.78 -7.73 -1.11
CA GLY A 272 1.88 -9.20 -1.15
C GLY A 272 2.01 -9.74 -2.58
N LEU A 273 2.85 -10.76 -2.75
CA LEU A 273 2.92 -11.57 -3.97
C LEU A 273 1.82 -12.66 -3.96
N PRO A 274 1.38 -13.16 -5.14
CA PRO A 274 0.51 -14.32 -5.20
C PRO A 274 1.09 -15.56 -4.49
N ALA A 275 0.21 -16.42 -3.96
CA ALA A 275 0.65 -17.66 -3.33
C ALA A 275 1.49 -18.51 -4.29
N GLY A 276 2.66 -18.96 -3.83
CA GLY A 276 3.59 -19.78 -4.62
C GLY A 276 4.57 -19.00 -5.48
N ASP A 277 4.35 -17.70 -5.68
CA ASP A 277 5.29 -16.78 -6.31
C ASP A 277 6.42 -16.45 -5.32
N ASP A 278 7.67 -16.50 -5.78
CA ASP A 278 8.84 -16.20 -4.96
C ASP A 278 9.53 -14.89 -5.33
N GLY A 279 8.94 -14.15 -6.27
CA GLY A 279 9.39 -12.83 -6.63
C GLY A 279 10.63 -12.79 -7.51
N GLU A 280 11.12 -13.93 -8.03
CA GLU A 280 12.35 -13.96 -8.86
C GLU A 280 12.32 -12.96 -10.01
N ALA A 281 11.26 -12.97 -10.81
CA ALA A 281 11.09 -12.01 -11.90
C ALA A 281 10.99 -10.55 -11.41
N LEU A 282 10.39 -10.32 -10.25
CA LEU A 282 10.22 -8.98 -9.68
C LEU A 282 11.55 -8.44 -9.16
N PHE A 283 12.29 -9.22 -8.37
CA PHE A 283 13.60 -8.82 -7.84
C PHE A 283 14.65 -8.65 -8.95
N GLY A 284 14.57 -9.45 -10.02
CA GLY A 284 15.41 -9.26 -11.20
C GLY A 284 15.13 -7.95 -11.95
N ALA A 285 13.93 -7.38 -11.82
CA ALA A 285 13.55 -6.13 -12.45
C ALA A 285 13.90 -4.88 -11.60
N LEU A 286 14.22 -5.05 -10.31
CA LEU A 286 14.62 -3.94 -9.44
C LEU A 286 16.08 -3.58 -9.70
N PRO A 287 16.38 -2.40 -10.26
CA PRO A 287 17.74 -2.05 -10.66
C PRO A 287 18.66 -1.87 -9.46
N THR A 288 19.93 -2.16 -9.70
CA THR A 288 21.04 -1.68 -8.88
C THR A 288 21.27 -0.21 -9.18
N VAL A 289 21.68 0.58 -8.18
CA VAL A 289 21.98 2.01 -8.35
C VAL A 289 23.23 2.22 -9.20
#